data_AF-A0A1M7PEA5-F1
#
_entry.id   AF-A0A1M7PEA5-F1
#
_cell.length_a   1.000
_cell.length_b   1.000
_cell.length_c   1.000
_cell.angle_alpha   90.00
_cell.angle_beta   90.00
_cell.angle_gamma   90.00
#
_symmetry.space_group_name_H-M   'P 1'
#
loop_
_entity.id
_entity.type
_entity.pdbx_description
1 polymer ?
#
loop_
_entity_poly.entity_id
_entity_poly.type
_entity_poly.pdbx_seq_one_letter_code
_entity_poly.pdbx_strand_id
1 'polypeptide(L)'
;MLNIVLVEPEIPNNTGNIGRLCVGTESRLHLIHPFGFVINDKNLKRSGLDYWVHLDVTEYQNVAEWMSHIKDKSRVFLMSSHAEKSYLETDFQDGDWLVFGKESKGLSEEVLGLFENHLTIPMSPLIRSFNIANSVAFVIGEAKRQISTKR
;
A
#
# COMPACT_ATOMS: atom_id res chain seq x y z
N MET A 1 11.82 -7.51 3.25
CA MET A 1 11.45 -6.12 2.94
C MET A 1 9.93 -6.03 2.88
N LEU A 2 9.30 -4.96 3.38
CA LEU A 2 7.84 -4.79 3.29
C LEU A 2 7.40 -4.58 1.82
N ASN A 3 6.20 -5.07 1.48
CA ASN A 3 5.59 -4.92 0.16
C ASN A 3 4.32 -4.07 0.26
N ILE A 4 4.32 -2.91 -0.40
CA ILE A 4 3.22 -1.96 -0.38
C ILE A 4 2.44 -2.09 -1.68
N VAL A 5 1.16 -2.43 -1.60
CA VAL A 5 0.33 -2.71 -2.77
C VAL A 5 -0.76 -1.66 -2.90
N LEU A 6 -0.80 -0.98 -4.05
CA LEU A 6 -1.88 -0.07 -4.41
C LEU A 6 -2.74 -0.70 -5.50
N VAL A 7 -4.00 -0.98 -5.16
CA VAL A 7 -4.98 -1.55 -6.08
C VAL A 7 -5.73 -0.43 -6.78
N GLU A 8 -5.56 -0.33 -8.09
CA GLU A 8 -6.23 0.65 -8.97
C GLU A 8 -6.04 2.12 -8.55
N PRO A 9 -4.83 2.60 -8.21
CA PRO A 9 -4.64 3.96 -7.70
C PRO A 9 -5.13 5.02 -8.70
N GLU A 10 -5.85 6.03 -8.20
CA GLU A 10 -6.52 7.03 -9.04
C GLU A 10 -5.73 8.35 -9.11
N ILE A 11 -5.02 8.71 -8.04
CA ILE A 11 -4.39 10.03 -7.93
C ILE A 11 -2.85 9.92 -8.04
N PRO A 12 -2.22 10.53 -9.07
CA PRO A 12 -0.78 10.39 -9.32
C PRO A 12 0.07 10.94 -8.18
N ASN A 13 -0.36 12.05 -7.55
CA ASN A 13 0.38 12.67 -6.45
C ASN A 13 0.46 11.77 -5.21
N ASN A 14 -0.58 11.00 -4.91
CA ASN A 14 -0.55 10.05 -3.80
C ASN A 14 0.44 8.93 -4.10
N THR A 15 0.39 8.37 -5.31
CA THR A 15 1.34 7.32 -5.74
C THR A 15 2.77 7.82 -5.71
N GLY A 16 3.03 9.07 -6.12
CA GLY A 16 4.34 9.71 -5.98
C GLY A 16 4.77 9.87 -4.52
N ASN A 17 3.90 10.32 -3.62
CA ASN A 17 4.26 10.43 -2.20
C ASN A 17 4.55 9.05 -1.58
N ILE A 18 3.78 8.03 -1.94
CA ILE A 18 3.97 6.65 -1.49
C ILE A 18 5.27 6.05 -2.05
N GLY A 19 5.60 6.33 -3.32
CA GLY A 19 6.88 5.93 -3.90
C GLY A 19 8.08 6.51 -3.14
N ARG A 20 8.02 7.81 -2.79
CA ARG A 20 9.08 8.45 -1.99
C ARG A 20 9.23 7.78 -0.63
N LEU A 21 8.09 7.49 0.01
CA LEU A 21 8.04 6.79 1.29
C LEU A 21 8.62 5.37 1.18
N CYS A 22 8.35 4.64 0.11
CA CYS A 22 8.90 3.31 -0.13
C CYS A 22 10.43 3.36 -0.24
N VAL A 23 10.99 4.32 -0.99
CA VAL A 23 12.45 4.53 -1.04
C VAL A 23 13.01 4.84 0.35
N GLY A 24 12.42 5.81 1.05
CA GLY A 24 12.92 6.24 2.36
C GLY A 24 12.78 5.20 3.48
N THR A 25 11.94 4.19 3.30
CA THR A 25 11.72 3.13 4.28
C THR A 25 12.32 1.80 3.85
N GLU A 26 13.00 1.72 2.70
CA GLU A 26 13.45 0.44 2.11
C GLU A 26 12.28 -0.55 2.03
N SER A 27 11.25 -0.17 1.28
CA SER A 27 10.05 -0.98 1.01
C SER A 27 9.79 -1.04 -0.49
N ARG A 28 9.12 -2.10 -0.96
CA ARG A 28 8.73 -2.26 -2.37
C ARG A 28 7.38 -1.64 -2.64
N LEU A 29 7.21 -1.06 -3.82
CA LEU A 29 5.92 -0.61 -4.31
C LEU A 29 5.38 -1.57 -5.38
N HIS A 30 4.12 -1.93 -5.26
CA HIS A 30 3.39 -2.82 -6.16
C HIS A 30 2.14 -2.07 -6.62
N LEU A 31 1.97 -1.90 -7.92
CA LEU A 31 0.85 -1.16 -8.49
C LEU A 31 0.00 -2.11 -9.35
N ILE A 32 -1.30 -2.18 -9.07
CA ILE A 32 -2.21 -3.04 -9.82
C ILE A 32 -3.13 -2.19 -10.69
N HIS A 33 -3.15 -2.48 -11.99
CA HIS A 33 -3.97 -1.82 -13.00
C HIS A 33 -5.48 -2.09 -12.80
N PRO A 34 -6.37 -1.23 -13.34
CA PRO A 34 -6.06 0.00 -14.08
C PRO A 34 -5.73 1.21 -13.18
N PHE A 35 -4.77 2.03 -13.60
CA PHE A 35 -4.48 3.31 -12.96
C PHE A 35 -5.43 4.40 -13.46
N GLY A 36 -5.78 5.36 -12.60
CA GLY A 36 -6.47 6.60 -13.01
C GLY A 36 -5.55 7.62 -13.70
N PHE A 37 -4.28 7.28 -13.94
CA PHE A 37 -3.26 8.18 -14.48
C PHE A 37 -2.20 7.41 -15.29
N VAL A 38 -1.34 8.16 -15.98
CA VAL A 38 -0.24 7.60 -16.79
C VAL A 38 1.10 7.84 -16.11
N ILE A 39 1.84 6.75 -15.86
CA ILE A 39 3.23 6.79 -15.43
C ILE A 39 4.13 6.82 -16.67
N ASN A 40 4.86 7.91 -16.88
CA ASN A 40 5.88 8.01 -17.93
C ASN A 40 6.98 8.99 -17.50
N ASP A 41 8.16 8.89 -18.12
CA ASP A 41 9.33 9.72 -17.79
C ASP A 41 9.03 11.23 -17.80
N LYS A 42 8.17 11.68 -18.70
CA LYS A 42 7.77 13.10 -18.79
C LYS A 42 6.98 13.53 -17.54
N ASN A 43 6.04 12.71 -17.09
CA ASN A 43 5.26 12.96 -15.89
C ASN A 43 6.12 12.84 -14.63
N LEU A 44 6.98 11.83 -14.55
CA LEU A 44 7.90 11.63 -13.41
C LEU A 44 8.86 12.82 -13.25
N LYS A 45 9.49 13.28 -14.35
CA LYS A 45 10.37 14.47 -14.34
C LYS A 45 9.63 15.74 -13.97
N ARG A 46 8.42 15.96 -14.50
CA ARG A 46 7.62 17.16 -14.22
C ARG A 46 7.13 17.21 -12.78
N SER A 47 6.85 16.05 -12.18
CA SER A 47 6.40 15.93 -10.79
C SER A 47 7.53 15.95 -9.77
N GLY A 48 8.79 16.13 -10.20
CA GLY A 48 9.94 16.19 -9.29
C GLY A 48 10.17 14.87 -8.54
N LEU A 49 9.89 13.74 -9.19
CA LEU A 49 10.07 12.40 -8.62
C LEU A 49 11.48 11.87 -8.95
N ASP A 50 12.50 12.63 -8.54
CA ASP A 50 13.92 12.31 -8.66
C ASP A 50 14.28 10.94 -8.04
N TYR A 51 13.59 10.56 -6.96
CA TYR A 51 13.78 9.28 -6.29
C TYR A 51 13.26 8.07 -7.07
N TRP A 52 12.42 8.25 -8.11
CA TRP A 52 11.70 7.14 -8.74
C TRP A 52 12.64 6.11 -9.37
N VAL A 53 13.83 6.53 -9.80
CA VAL A 53 14.89 5.63 -10.31
C VAL A 53 15.45 4.68 -9.23
N HIS A 54 15.25 5.00 -7.96
CA HIS A 54 15.66 4.17 -6.81
C HIS A 54 14.50 3.33 -6.26
N LEU A 55 13.29 3.49 -6.79
CA LEU A 55 12.11 2.80 -6.32
C LEU A 55 12.06 1.38 -6.92
N ASP A 56 12.06 0.37 -6.04
CA ASP A 56 11.69 -1.00 -6.41
C ASP A 56 10.18 -1.06 -6.63
N VAL A 57 9.75 -0.76 -7.86
CA VAL A 57 8.35 -0.75 -8.28
C VAL A 57 8.06 -1.90 -9.26
N THR A 58 6.97 -2.62 -9.01
CA THR A 58 6.44 -3.64 -9.93
C THR A 58 4.99 -3.30 -10.28
N GLU A 59 4.64 -3.39 -11.56
CA GLU A 59 3.27 -3.22 -12.04
C GLU A 59 2.64 -4.58 -12.41
N TYR A 60 1.36 -4.74 -12.12
CA TYR A 60 0.57 -5.94 -12.45
C TYR A 60 -0.68 -5.56 -13.21
N GLN A 61 -1.02 -6.31 -14.25
CA GLN A 61 -2.21 -6.12 -15.09
C GLN A 61 -3.51 -6.28 -14.30
N ASN A 62 -3.50 -7.13 -13.27
CA ASN A 62 -4.66 -7.38 -12.42
C ASN A 62 -4.26 -8.05 -11.10
N VAL A 63 -5.24 -8.18 -10.21
CA VAL A 63 -5.07 -8.80 -8.87
C VAL A 63 -4.62 -10.26 -8.98
N ALA A 64 -5.10 -11.02 -9.96
CA ALA A 64 -4.73 -12.42 -10.12
C ALA A 64 -3.25 -12.59 -10.49
N GLU A 65 -2.71 -11.72 -11.35
CA GLU A 65 -1.28 -11.69 -11.66
C GLU A 65 -0.46 -11.39 -10.40
N TRP A 66 -0.79 -10.33 -9.67
CA TRP A 66 -0.12 -10.00 -8.40
C TRP A 66 -0.15 -11.17 -7.40
N MET A 67 -1.30 -11.81 -7.24
CA MET A 67 -1.47 -12.96 -6.33
C MET A 67 -0.54 -14.13 -6.66
N SER A 68 -0.16 -14.33 -7.92
CA SER A 68 0.76 -15.40 -8.30
C SER A 68 2.17 -15.24 -7.71
N HIS A 69 2.52 -14.03 -7.25
CA HIS A 69 3.79 -13.73 -6.59
C HIS A 69 3.75 -13.90 -5.06
N ILE A 70 2.57 -14.09 -4.49
CA ILE A 70 2.39 -14.23 -3.04
C ILE A 70 2.62 -15.69 -2.64
N LYS A 71 3.73 -15.95 -1.93
CA LYS A 71 4.06 -17.29 -1.42
C LYS A 71 3.25 -17.68 -0.19
N ASP A 72 3.02 -16.72 0.71
CA ASP A 72 2.30 -16.92 1.96
C ASP A 72 1.16 -15.90 2.07
N LYS A 73 -0.07 -16.38 1.86
CA LYS A 73 -1.28 -15.55 1.93
C LYS A 73 -1.63 -15.11 3.35
N SER A 74 -1.12 -15.80 4.38
CA SER A 74 -1.38 -15.44 5.78
C SER A 74 -0.69 -14.14 6.20
N ARG A 75 0.29 -13.68 5.40
CA ARG A 75 1.05 -12.44 5.60
C ARG A 75 0.60 -11.30 4.68
N VAL A 76 -0.63 -11.39 4.17
CA VAL A 76 -1.27 -10.35 3.37
C VAL A 76 -2.32 -9.66 4.24
N PHE A 77 -2.18 -8.34 4.37
CA PHE A 77 -3.00 -7.49 5.24
C PHE A 77 -3.68 -6.41 4.39
N LEU A 78 -5.01 -6.35 4.47
CA LEU A 78 -5.84 -5.46 3.68
C LEU A 78 -6.30 -4.30 4.54
N MET A 79 -6.02 -3.08 4.11
CA MET A 79 -6.45 -1.88 4.81
C MET A 79 -7.86 -1.49 4.38
N SER A 80 -8.77 -1.41 5.35
CA SER A 80 -10.16 -1.02 5.14
C SER A 80 -10.69 -0.22 6.33
N SER A 81 -11.40 0.88 6.05
CA SER A 81 -12.10 1.66 7.07
C SER A 81 -13.22 0.88 7.78
N HIS A 82 -13.67 -0.22 7.18
CA HIS A 82 -14.76 -1.06 7.69
C HIS A 82 -14.25 -2.29 8.46
N ALA A 83 -12.93 -2.49 8.55
CA ALA A 83 -12.37 -3.57 9.34
C ALA A 83 -12.51 -3.27 10.85
N GLU A 84 -12.65 -4.31 11.66
CA GLU A 84 -12.80 -4.18 13.12
C GLU A 84 -11.45 -4.12 13.83
N LYS A 85 -10.46 -4.89 13.36
CA LYS A 85 -9.15 -5.02 14.00
C LYS A 85 -8.25 -3.83 13.66
N SER A 86 -7.67 -3.18 14.67
CA SER A 86 -6.70 -2.10 14.43
C SER A 86 -5.39 -2.64 13.85
N TYR A 87 -4.76 -1.89 12.95
CA TYR A 87 -3.42 -2.20 12.47
C TYR A 87 -2.37 -2.26 13.59
N LEU A 88 -2.60 -1.54 14.70
CA LEU A 88 -1.73 -1.53 15.87
C LEU A 88 -1.75 -2.85 16.67
N GLU A 89 -2.74 -3.71 16.44
CA GLU A 89 -2.89 -5.02 17.09
C GLU A 89 -2.28 -6.16 16.26
N THR A 90 -1.51 -5.82 15.23
CA THR A 90 -0.89 -6.79 14.33
C THR A 90 0.61 -6.85 14.54
N ASP A 91 1.13 -8.08 14.66
CA ASP A 91 2.56 -8.36 14.67
C ASP A 91 3.09 -8.40 13.25
N PHE A 92 3.60 -7.27 12.79
CA PHE A 92 4.24 -7.13 11.49
C PHE A 92 5.61 -7.82 11.47
N GLN A 93 5.92 -8.34 10.30
CA GLN A 93 7.14 -9.07 9.98
C GLN A 93 7.72 -8.59 8.66
N ASP A 94 9.02 -8.82 8.50
CA ASP A 94 9.67 -8.54 7.24
C ASP A 94 9.11 -9.43 6.13
N GLY A 95 8.75 -8.85 4.98
CA GLY A 95 8.12 -9.58 3.88
C GLY A 95 6.60 -9.43 3.80
N ASP A 96 5.95 -8.85 4.80
CA ASP A 96 4.50 -8.65 4.80
C ASP A 96 4.01 -7.83 3.60
N TRP A 97 2.81 -8.15 3.14
CA TRP A 97 2.09 -7.42 2.09
C TRP A 97 1.03 -6.52 2.73
N LEU A 98 1.17 -5.22 2.51
CA LEU A 98 0.28 -4.18 3.02
C LEU A 98 -0.52 -3.62 1.84
N VAL A 99 -1.80 -3.96 1.77
CA VAL A 99 -2.65 -3.75 0.59
C VAL A 99 -3.63 -2.61 0.84
N PHE A 100 -3.64 -1.64 -0.08
CA PHE A 100 -4.48 -0.46 -0.04
C PHE A 100 -5.27 -0.36 -1.34
N GLY A 101 -6.56 -0.04 -1.22
CA GLY A 101 -7.41 0.20 -2.39
C GLY A 101 -7.36 1.66 -2.85
N LYS A 102 -8.05 1.93 -3.96
CA LYS A 102 -8.13 3.26 -4.55
C LYS A 102 -8.82 4.29 -3.66
N GLU A 103 -8.48 5.55 -3.86
CA GLU A 103 -8.88 6.66 -3.00
C GLU A 103 -10.40 6.83 -2.88
N SER A 104 -11.13 6.62 -3.98
CA SER A 104 -12.57 6.86 -4.03
C SER A 104 -13.40 5.83 -3.28
N LYS A 105 -13.00 4.55 -3.31
CA LYS A 105 -13.83 3.41 -2.88
C LYS A 105 -13.12 2.40 -1.98
N GLY A 106 -11.81 2.52 -1.79
CA GLY A 106 -11.03 1.48 -1.14
C GLY A 106 -10.95 0.20 -1.97
N LEU A 107 -10.80 -0.94 -1.30
CA LEU A 107 -10.73 -2.26 -1.93
C LEU A 107 -12.14 -2.73 -2.31
N SER A 108 -12.27 -3.41 -3.46
CA SER A 108 -13.53 -4.06 -3.83
C SER A 108 -13.85 -5.23 -2.90
N GLU A 109 -15.13 -5.59 -2.79
CA GLU A 109 -15.55 -6.78 -2.04
C GLU A 109 -14.87 -8.06 -2.55
N GLU A 110 -14.65 -8.15 -3.87
CA GLU A 110 -13.90 -9.24 -4.49
C GLU A 110 -12.49 -9.35 -3.90
N VAL A 111 -11.76 -8.22 -3.81
CA VAL A 111 -10.40 -8.23 -3.26
C VAL A 111 -10.39 -8.50 -1.76
N LEU A 112 -11.34 -7.92 -1.01
CA LEU A 112 -11.51 -8.18 0.42
C LEU A 112 -11.78 -9.67 0.69
N GLY A 113 -12.55 -10.34 -0.16
CA GLY A 113 -12.87 -11.77 -0.03
C GLY A 113 -11.70 -12.73 -0.28
N LEU A 114 -10.55 -12.26 -0.79
CA LEU A 114 -9.40 -13.10 -1.10
C LEU A 114 -8.50 -13.41 0.11
N PHE A 115 -8.58 -12.61 1.16
CA PHE A 115 -7.70 -12.68 2.32
C PHE A 115 -8.45 -12.39 3.61
N GLU A 116 -8.03 -13.01 4.71
CA GLU A 116 -8.72 -12.90 6.00
C GLU A 116 -8.26 -11.70 6.86
N ASN A 117 -7.02 -11.24 6.69
CA ASN A 117 -6.46 -10.21 7.57
C ASN A 117 -6.88 -8.80 7.14
N HIS A 118 -8.05 -8.35 7.57
CA HIS A 118 -8.50 -6.97 7.35
C HIS A 118 -8.15 -6.11 8.57
N LEU A 119 -7.50 -4.98 8.32
CA LEU A 119 -7.08 -4.04 9.36
C LEU A 119 -7.62 -2.64 9.10
N THR A 120 -7.92 -1.92 10.17
CA THR A 120 -8.33 -0.51 10.12
C THR A 120 -7.31 0.39 10.80
N ILE A 121 -7.30 1.67 10.39
CA ILE A 121 -6.56 2.73 11.08
C ILE A 121 -7.57 3.47 11.94
N PRO A 122 -7.42 3.47 13.29
CA PRO A 122 -8.31 4.22 14.17
C PRO A 122 -8.40 5.69 13.75
N MET A 123 -9.63 6.19 13.59
CA MET A 123 -9.88 7.54 13.10
C MET A 123 -11.08 8.17 13.81
N SER A 124 -11.13 9.50 13.79
CA SER A 124 -12.27 10.25 14.30
C SER A 124 -13.52 9.97 13.46
N PRO A 125 -14.73 9.91 14.07
CA PRO A 125 -15.98 9.75 13.33
C PRO A 125 -16.33 10.97 12.45
N LEU A 126 -15.57 12.07 12.54
CA LEU A 126 -15.77 13.28 11.74
C LEU A 126 -15.23 13.16 10.31
N ILE A 127 -14.45 12.13 10.01
CA ILE A 127 -13.91 11.87 8.67
C ILE A 127 -14.26 10.44 8.24
N ARG A 128 -14.34 10.23 6.92
CA ARG A 128 -14.63 8.90 6.35
C ARG A 128 -13.38 8.05 6.17
N SER A 129 -12.26 8.70 5.87
CA SER A 129 -10.97 8.07 5.66
C SER A 129 -9.87 9.12 5.70
N PHE A 130 -8.64 8.67 5.93
CA PHE A 130 -7.45 9.49 5.69
C PHE A 130 -7.12 9.52 4.20
N ASN A 131 -6.31 10.49 3.80
CA ASN A 131 -5.58 10.41 2.54
C ASN A 131 -4.79 9.08 2.47
N ILE A 132 -4.77 8.42 1.31
CA ILE A 132 -4.12 7.11 1.16
C ILE A 132 -2.62 7.15 1.46
N ALA A 133 -1.90 8.20 1.06
CA ALA A 133 -0.46 8.31 1.35
C ALA A 133 -0.20 8.43 2.86
N ASN A 134 -1.07 9.14 3.59
CA ASN A 134 -1.00 9.18 5.06
C ASN A 134 -1.31 7.81 5.68
N SER A 135 -2.31 7.11 5.14
CA SER A 135 -2.68 5.76 5.60
C SER A 135 -1.51 4.79 5.45
N VAL A 136 -0.85 4.82 4.29
CA VAL A 136 0.36 4.03 4.02
C VAL A 136 1.48 4.42 4.99
N ALA A 137 1.71 5.72 5.22
CA ALA A 137 2.73 6.20 6.15
C ALA A 137 2.53 5.70 7.59
N PHE A 138 1.29 5.69 8.09
CA PHE A 138 1.00 5.17 9.43
C PHE A 138 1.35 3.67 9.54
N VAL A 139 0.90 2.86 8.59
CA VAL A 139 1.08 1.41 8.65
C VAL A 139 2.55 1.03 8.44
N ILE A 140 3.23 1.62 7.44
CA ILE A 140 4.67 1.36 7.21
C ILE A 140 5.50 1.81 8.39
N GLY A 141 5.21 2.98 8.96
CA GLY A 141 5.94 3.51 10.12
C GLY A 141 5.88 2.54 11.29
N GLU A 142 4.70 2.04 11.63
CA GLU A 142 4.54 1.06 12.71
C GLU A 142 5.20 -0.28 12.37
N ALA A 143 4.98 -0.81 11.17
CA ALA A 143 5.59 -2.07 10.76
C ALA A 143 7.13 -2.00 10.81
N LYS A 144 7.72 -0.90 10.31
CA LYS A 144 9.16 -0.67 10.38
C LYS A 144 9.67 -0.47 11.80
N ARG A 145 8.90 0.20 12.67
CA ARG A 145 9.22 0.29 14.10
C ARG A 145 9.32 -1.10 14.73
N GLN A 146 8.34 -1.99 14.47
CA GLN A 146 8.37 -3.35 15.00
C GLN A 146 9.54 -4.17 14.44
N ILE A 147 9.78 -4.10 13.13
CA ILE A 147 10.83 -4.88 12.46
C ILE A 147 12.23 -4.40 12.87
N SER A 148 12.44 -3.11 13.05
CA SER A 148 13.75 -2.57 13.48
C SER A 148 14.09 -2.93 14.92
N THR A 149 13.10 -3.03 15.81
CA THR A 149 13.30 -3.46 17.21
C THR A 149 13.55 -4.95 17.39
N LYS A 150 13.37 -5.77 16.35
CA LYS A 150 13.60 -7.23 16.37
C LYS A 150 15.03 -7.61 15.92
N ARG A 151 15.92 -6.63 15.72
CA ARG A 151 17.34 -6.85 15.41
C ARG A 151 18.20 -7.00 16.66
#